data_AF-A0A519ZJQ8-F1
#
_entry.id   AF-A0A519ZJQ8-F1
#
_cell.length_a   1.000
_cell.length_b   1.000
_cell.length_c   1.000
_cell.angle_alpha   90.00
_cell.angle_beta   90.00
_cell.angle_gamma   90.00
#
_symmetry.space_group_name_H-M   'P 1'
#
loop_
_entity.id
_entity.type
_entity.pdbx_description
1 polymer ?
#
loop_
_entity_poly.entity_id
_entity_poly.type
_entity_poly.pdbx_seq_one_letter_code
_entity_poly.pdbx_strand_id
1 'polypeptide(L)'
;YKLLNNFFGAKLKGAFFLDAGNVWNVTANRVSSTYFDFSKIGSQIGIGTGAGFRYDVEYFVFRFDVGLKLKDPQFQGSDQWVIGKYLRGAKDFKDQYFITHSPERYRFVQYNFGIGMPF
;
A
#
# COMPACT_ATOMS: atom_id res chain seq x y z
N TYR A 1 -11.11 -3.96 -14.87
CA TYR A 1 -11.57 -4.73 -16.04
C TYR A 1 -12.63 -5.76 -15.62
N LYS A 2 -13.63 -6.02 -16.47
CA LYS A 2 -14.72 -6.98 -16.18
C LYS A 2 -14.18 -8.39 -16.41
N LEU A 3 -14.17 -9.24 -15.37
CA LEU A 3 -13.54 -10.55 -15.46
C LEU A 3 -14.55 -11.65 -15.83
N LEU A 4 -15.76 -11.62 -15.27
CA LEU A 4 -16.82 -12.61 -15.55
C LEU A 4 -18.21 -11.95 -15.49
N ASN A 5 -19.12 -12.37 -16.39
CA ASN A 5 -20.48 -11.84 -16.47
C ASN A 5 -21.55 -12.67 -15.73
N ASN A 6 -21.27 -13.94 -15.41
CA ASN A 6 -22.22 -14.89 -14.79
C ASN A 6 -21.50 -15.86 -13.84
N PHE A 7 -20.68 -15.34 -12.92
CA PHE A 7 -20.14 -16.17 -11.83
C PHE A 7 -21.14 -16.17 -10.69
N PHE A 8 -21.90 -17.26 -10.52
CA PHE A 8 -22.97 -17.40 -9.51
C PHE A 8 -24.02 -16.27 -9.52
N GLY A 9 -24.43 -15.78 -10.70
CA GLY A 9 -25.50 -14.76 -10.82
C GLY A 9 -25.07 -13.32 -10.54
N ALA A 10 -23.76 -13.05 -10.47
CA ALA A 10 -23.21 -11.74 -10.11
C ALA A 10 -22.02 -11.32 -10.98
N LYS A 11 -21.68 -10.03 -10.94
CA LYS A 11 -20.59 -9.44 -11.76
C LYS A 11 -19.29 -9.40 -10.96
N LEU A 12 -18.26 -10.08 -11.44
CA LEU A 12 -16.91 -10.00 -10.86
C LEU A 12 -16.03 -9.06 -11.70
N LYS A 13 -15.45 -8.06 -11.02
CA LYS A 13 -14.52 -7.09 -11.59
C LYS A 13 -13.18 -7.22 -10.87
N GLY A 14 -12.09 -7.07 -11.62
CA GLY A 14 -10.75 -6.99 -11.07
C GLY A 14 -10.04 -5.73 -11.52
N ALA A 15 -9.11 -5.23 -10.73
CA ALA A 15 -8.24 -4.12 -11.09
C ALA A 15 -6.83 -4.34 -10.53
N PHE A 16 -5.83 -3.84 -11.24
CA PHE A 16 -4.50 -3.61 -10.70
C PHE A 16 -4.33 -2.11 -10.50
N PHE A 17 -3.56 -1.72 -9.49
CA PHE A 17 -3.31 -0.33 -9.16
C PHE A 17 -1.84 -0.08 -8.80
N LEU A 18 -1.42 1.17 -8.98
CA LEU A 18 -0.14 1.72 -8.59
C LEU A 18 -0.41 3.08 -7.95
N ASP A 19 -0.07 3.21 -6.68
CA ASP A 19 -0.32 4.40 -5.87
C ASP A 19 1.01 5.02 -5.45
N ALA A 20 1.08 6.35 -5.47
CA ALA A 20 2.24 7.09 -5.02
C ALA A 20 1.80 8.32 -4.24
N GLY A 21 2.42 8.55 -3.08
CA GLY A 21 2.07 9.70 -2.25
C GLY A 21 2.96 9.88 -1.04
N ASN A 22 2.83 11.04 -0.42
CA ASN A 22 3.42 11.37 0.87
C ASN A 22 2.61 12.49 1.53
N VAL A 23 2.81 12.71 2.83
CA VAL A 23 2.22 13.83 3.59
C VAL A 23 3.35 14.70 4.11
N TRP A 24 3.23 16.01 3.93
CA TRP A 24 4.23 16.99 4.35
C TRP A 24 3.64 17.99 5.35
N ASN A 25 4.48 18.49 6.25
CA ASN A 25 4.13 19.61 7.10
C ASN A 25 4.23 20.92 6.31
N VAL A 26 3.29 21.84 6.58
CA VAL A 26 3.24 23.16 5.95
C VAL A 26 3.83 24.25 6.88
N THR A 27 3.86 24.03 8.19
CA THR A 27 4.28 25.03 9.19
C THR A 27 5.68 24.78 9.72
N ALA A 28 6.56 25.80 9.65
CA ALA A 28 7.99 25.80 9.99
C ALA A 28 8.39 25.42 11.45
N ASN A 29 7.45 25.02 12.32
CA ASN A 29 7.69 24.73 13.74
C ASN A 29 8.04 23.26 14.06
N ARG A 30 8.40 22.46 13.05
CA ARG A 30 8.72 21.03 13.15
C ARG A 30 10.07 20.73 12.48
N VAL A 31 10.54 19.49 12.63
CA VAL A 31 11.83 19.03 12.07
C VAL A 31 11.90 19.33 10.57
N SER A 32 13.01 19.93 10.13
CA SER A 32 13.20 20.41 8.76
C SER A 32 13.03 19.35 7.67
N SER A 33 13.25 18.08 8.00
CA SER A 33 13.04 16.93 7.10
C SER A 33 11.57 16.63 6.79
N THR A 34 10.63 17.25 7.51
CA THR A 34 9.19 17.02 7.36
C THR A 34 8.50 18.00 6.42
N TYR A 35 9.21 19.02 5.93
CA TYR A 35 8.70 19.98 4.98
C TYR A 35 8.66 19.46 3.56
N PHE A 36 7.75 20.03 2.79
CA PHE A 36 7.77 19.88 1.35
C PHE A 36 9.02 20.57 0.78
N ASP A 37 9.86 19.76 0.14
CA ASP A 37 11.05 20.21 -0.57
C ASP A 37 11.03 19.55 -1.94
N PHE A 38 10.82 20.37 -2.98
CA PHE A 38 10.70 19.88 -4.34
C PHE A 38 11.94 19.10 -4.80
N SER A 39 13.13 19.45 -4.28
CA SER A 39 14.37 18.73 -4.59
C SER A 39 14.42 17.30 -4.03
N LYS A 40 13.58 17.00 -3.01
CA LYS A 40 13.51 15.70 -2.31
C LYS A 40 12.24 14.92 -2.59
N ILE A 41 11.36 15.42 -3.47
CA ILE A 41 10.08 14.79 -3.77
C ILE A 41 10.25 13.31 -4.17
N GLY A 42 11.31 13.01 -4.95
CA GLY A 42 11.63 11.66 -5.37
C GLY A 42 11.88 10.72 -4.20
N SER A 43 12.67 11.11 -3.19
CA SER A 43 12.99 10.27 -2.04
C SER A 43 11.90 10.27 -0.96
N GLN A 44 11.04 11.28 -0.92
CA GLN A 44 9.96 11.41 0.06
C GLN A 44 8.67 10.69 -0.33
N ILE A 45 8.45 10.38 -1.61
CA ILE A 45 7.26 9.65 -2.07
C ILE A 45 7.36 8.15 -1.75
N GLY A 46 6.34 7.63 -1.08
CA GLY A 46 6.08 6.19 -0.97
C GLY A 46 5.35 5.68 -2.21
N ILE A 47 5.66 4.44 -2.62
CA ILE A 47 5.06 3.80 -3.80
C ILE A 47 4.53 2.43 -3.38
N GLY A 48 3.28 2.16 -3.71
CA GLY A 48 2.62 0.86 -3.51
C GLY A 48 1.97 0.39 -4.79
N THR A 49 1.83 -0.92 -4.94
CA THR A 49 1.03 -1.53 -6.01
C THR A 49 0.09 -2.56 -5.42
N GLY A 50 -0.95 -2.94 -6.13
CA GLY A 50 -1.83 -3.98 -5.65
C GLY A 50 -2.86 -4.43 -6.66
N ALA A 51 -3.72 -5.31 -6.19
CA ALA A 51 -4.83 -5.87 -6.94
C ALA A 51 -6.09 -5.86 -6.09
N GLY A 52 -7.22 -5.59 -6.74
CA GLY A 52 -8.53 -5.52 -6.12
C GLY A 52 -9.56 -6.33 -6.87
N PHE A 53 -10.45 -6.98 -6.14
CA PHE A 53 -11.64 -7.65 -6.66
C PHE A 53 -12.88 -6.96 -6.13
N ARG A 54 -13.87 -6.82 -7.02
CA ARG A 54 -15.19 -6.28 -6.71
C ARG A 54 -16.25 -7.26 -7.21
N TYR A 55 -17.05 -7.79 -6.29
CA TYR A 55 -18.14 -8.71 -6.56
C TYR A 55 -19.46 -7.99 -6.31
N ASP A 56 -20.19 -7.72 -7.39
CA ASP A 56 -21.48 -7.03 -7.35
C ASP A 56 -22.61 -8.08 -7.35
N VAL A 57 -23.25 -8.29 -6.20
CA VAL A 57 -24.52 -9.03 -6.07
C VAL A 57 -25.70 -8.04 -6.06
N GLU A 58 -26.93 -8.53 -6.05
CA GLU A 58 -28.14 -7.71 -6.26
C GLU A 58 -28.26 -6.52 -5.29
N TYR A 59 -28.08 -6.75 -3.98
CA TYR A 59 -28.20 -5.72 -2.96
C TYR A 59 -26.88 -5.28 -2.32
N PHE A 60 -25.79 -6.01 -2.57
CA PHE A 60 -24.51 -5.78 -1.90
C PHE A 60 -23.33 -5.79 -2.88
N VAL A 61 -22.28 -5.06 -2.52
CA VAL A 61 -20.99 -5.05 -3.21
C VAL A 61 -19.92 -5.46 -2.22
N PHE A 62 -19.22 -6.55 -2.54
CA PHE A 62 -18.05 -7.00 -1.79
C PHE A 62 -16.78 -6.52 -2.48
N ARG A 63 -15.83 -6.02 -1.69
CA ARG A 63 -14.52 -5.58 -2.16
C ARG A 63 -13.43 -6.30 -1.38
N PHE A 64 -12.44 -6.80 -2.10
CA PHE A 64 -11.23 -7.34 -1.50
C PHE A 64 -10.03 -6.77 -2.24
N ASP A 65 -9.21 -6.01 -1.52
CA ASP A 65 -8.04 -5.33 -2.06
C ASP A 65 -6.79 -5.80 -1.33
N VAL A 66 -5.72 -6.06 -2.07
CA VAL A 66 -4.40 -6.41 -1.54
C VAL A 66 -3.37 -5.47 -2.13
N GLY A 67 -2.67 -4.75 -1.26
CA GLY A 67 -1.57 -3.85 -1.59
C GLY A 67 -0.23 -4.37 -1.10
N LEU A 68 0.81 -4.14 -1.88
CA LEU A 68 2.21 -4.44 -1.62
C LEU A 68 3.01 -3.13 -1.67
N LYS A 69 3.80 -2.87 -0.63
CA LYS A 69 4.73 -1.74 -0.61
C LYS A 69 5.92 -1.99 -1.54
N LEU A 70 6.15 -1.07 -2.48
CA LEU A 70 7.31 -1.10 -3.38
C LEU A 70 8.43 -0.22 -2.85
N LYS A 71 8.08 1.00 -2.43
CA LYS A 71 8.99 2.01 -1.90
C LYS A 71 8.46 2.62 -0.61
N ASP A 72 9.31 2.69 0.40
CA ASP A 72 8.98 3.26 1.72
C ASP A 72 9.98 4.38 2.10
N PRO A 73 9.53 5.64 2.20
CA PRO A 73 10.41 6.80 2.42
C PRO A 73 10.96 6.87 3.84
N GLN A 74 10.56 5.97 4.76
CA GLN A 74 11.15 5.89 6.09
C GLN A 74 12.62 5.45 6.08
N PHE A 75 13.05 4.76 5.01
CA PHE A 75 14.45 4.36 4.82
C PHE A 75 15.22 5.38 3.98
N GLN A 76 16.54 5.22 3.88
CA GLN A 76 17.40 6.14 3.14
C GLN A 76 18.02 5.48 1.91
N GLY A 77 18.25 6.26 0.86
CA GLY A 77 18.93 5.80 -0.35
C GLY A 77 18.23 4.59 -1.00
N SER A 78 19.02 3.56 -1.34
CA SER A 78 18.51 2.35 -2.02
C SER A 78 17.62 1.48 -1.12
N ASP A 79 17.74 1.59 0.21
CA ASP A 79 16.95 0.84 1.18
C ASP A 79 15.47 1.21 1.19
N GLN A 80 15.11 2.32 0.52
CA GLN A 80 13.73 2.72 0.29
C GLN A 80 12.98 1.69 -0.57
N TRP A 81 13.66 0.95 -1.44
CA TRP A 81 13.03 -0.08 -2.28
C TRP A 81 12.81 -1.37 -1.50
N VAL A 82 11.78 -1.35 -0.66
CA VAL A 82 11.44 -2.43 0.27
C VAL A 82 10.98 -3.71 -0.43
N ILE A 83 10.58 -3.64 -1.70
CA ILE A 83 10.28 -4.84 -2.49
C ILE A 83 11.47 -5.81 -2.58
N GLY A 84 12.70 -5.30 -2.65
CA GLY A 84 13.89 -6.14 -2.63
C GLY A 84 14.04 -6.90 -1.31
N LYS A 85 13.70 -6.26 -0.19
CA LYS A 85 13.71 -6.87 1.15
C LYS A 85 12.63 -7.95 1.28
N TYR A 86 11.45 -7.71 0.67
CA TYR A 86 10.39 -8.69 0.60
C TYR A 86 10.81 -9.96 -0.17
N LEU A 87 11.41 -9.80 -1.35
CA LEU A 87 11.79 -10.91 -2.23
C LEU A 87 13.01 -11.71 -1.73
N ARG A 88 13.98 -11.05 -1.07
CA ARG A 88 15.22 -11.69 -0.60
C ARG A 88 15.08 -12.39 0.75
N GLY A 89 14.12 -11.98 1.59
CA GLY A 89 13.99 -12.52 2.94
C GLY A 89 13.10 -11.68 3.84
N ALA A 90 11.79 -11.65 3.57
CA ALA A 90 10.84 -10.83 4.32
C ALA A 90 10.81 -11.15 5.82
N LYS A 91 11.03 -12.41 6.22
CA LYS A 91 11.00 -12.83 7.62
C LYS A 91 12.14 -12.19 8.42
N ASP A 92 13.37 -12.39 7.97
CA ASP A 92 14.56 -11.89 8.68
C ASP A 92 14.54 -10.37 8.79
N PHE A 93 14.12 -9.68 7.71
CA PHE A 93 13.94 -8.23 7.75
C PHE A 93 12.90 -7.81 8.82
N LYS A 94 11.75 -8.48 8.88
CA LYS A 94 10.70 -8.16 9.85
C LYS A 94 11.16 -8.41 11.29
N ASP A 95 11.91 -9.48 11.52
CA ASP A 95 12.44 -9.82 12.85
C ASP A 95 13.44 -8.75 13.32
N GLN A 96 14.38 -8.35 12.45
CA GLN A 96 15.33 -7.26 12.74
C GLN A 96 14.62 -5.91 12.93
N TYR A 97 13.61 -5.62 12.12
CA TYR A 97 12.81 -4.41 12.27
C TYR A 97 12.09 -4.38 13.62
N PHE A 98 11.48 -5.50 14.04
CA PHE A 98 10.79 -5.60 15.33
C PHE A 98 11.74 -5.41 16.52
N ILE A 99 12.96 -5.93 16.45
CA ILE A 99 13.97 -5.75 17.52
C ILE A 99 14.29 -4.26 17.71
N THR A 100 14.40 -3.51 16.61
CA THR A 100 14.82 -2.10 16.61
C THR A 100 13.68 -1.10 16.77
N HIS A 101 12.43 -1.49 16.47
CA HIS A 101 11.24 -0.62 16.46
C HIS A 101 10.09 -1.17 17.33
N SER A 102 10.38 -2.07 18.25
CA SER A 102 9.37 -2.66 19.15
C SER A 102 8.57 -1.55 19.86
N PRO A 103 7.22 -1.64 19.91
CA PRO A 103 6.38 -2.79 19.57
C PRO A 103 5.91 -2.88 18.10
N GLU A 104 6.38 -2.01 17.22
CA GLU A 104 5.90 -1.91 15.84
C GLU A 104 6.40 -3.06 14.96
N ARG A 105 5.52 -3.57 14.09
CA ARG A 105 5.86 -4.64 13.14
C ARG A 105 5.76 -4.12 11.72
N TYR A 106 6.82 -4.33 10.95
CA TYR A 106 6.80 -3.97 9.53
C TYR A 106 5.85 -4.86 8.74
N ARG A 107 5.00 -4.23 7.92
CA ARG A 107 4.07 -4.91 7.01
C ARG A 107 4.38 -4.52 5.57
N PHE A 108 4.77 -5.51 4.78
CA PHE A 108 4.92 -5.37 3.32
C PHE A 108 3.57 -5.38 2.61
N VAL A 109 2.63 -6.20 3.11
CA VAL A 109 1.32 -6.42 2.51
C VAL A 109 0.22 -5.85 3.41
N GLN A 110 -0.66 -5.08 2.79
CA GLN A 110 -1.91 -4.61 3.37
C GLN A 110 -3.06 -5.26 2.61
N TYR A 111 -4.12 -5.60 3.32
CA TYR A 111 -5.34 -6.10 2.71
C TYR A 111 -6.52 -5.36 3.30
N ASN A 112 -7.55 -5.19 2.50
CA ASN A 112 -8.80 -4.56 2.88
C ASN A 112 -9.96 -5.43 2.40
N PHE A 113 -10.99 -5.53 3.23
CA PHE A 113 -12.25 -6.16 2.88
C PHE A 113 -13.39 -5.19 3.23
N GLY A 114 -14.29 -4.97 2.27
CA GLY A 114 -15.41 -4.07 2.42
C GLY A 114 -16.72 -4.67 1.92
N ILE A 115 -17.82 -4.33 2.58
CA ILE A 115 -19.19 -4.64 2.17
C ILE A 115 -19.94 -3.31 2.08
N GLY A 116 -20.67 -3.09 0.98
CA GLY A 116 -21.48 -1.91 0.79
C GLY A 116 -22.71 -2.18 -0.08
N MET A 117 -23.46 -1.11 -0.38
CA MET A 117 -24.62 -1.15 -1.28
C MET A 117 -24.19 -0.70 -2.70
N PRO A 118 -24.82 -1.21 -3.77
CA PRO A 118 -24.63 -0.69 -5.12
C PRO A 118 -25.28 0.70 -5.22
N PHE A 119 -24.49 1.73 -5.51
CA PHE A 119 -24.96 3.06 -5.90
C PHE A 119 -24.78 3.28 -7.41
#